data_AF-A0A2K3NF04-F1
#
_entry.id   AF-A0A2K3NF04-F1
#
_cell.length_a   1.000
_cell.length_b   1.000
_cell.length_c   1.000
_cell.angle_alpha   90.00
_cell.angle_beta   90.00
_cell.angle_gamma   90.00
#
_symmetry.space_group_name_H-M   'P 1'
#
loop_
_entity.id
_entity.type
_entity.pdbx_description
1 polymer ?
#
loop_
_entity_poly.entity_id
_entity_poly.type
_entity_poly.pdbx_seq_one_letter_code
_entity_poly.pdbx_strand_id
1 'polypeptide(L)'
;VFSLWAVSPRRLGGLNFTTDNVGDVLAISGFSLIVYQLCIYPSLERAFGPVRFARVSGVLSIPLLQSYPFIAMLSGITQYLVINIASLLKNLLRVTIITGLFLIQNRAVEQHQRGAANGIAMTGMSIFKTIGPAGGGALLAWSQKRMHAFFLPGTHMVFFILNVAGGLGVLLMFTPFLTEKKKTPSKQLH
;
A
#
# COMPACT_ATOMS: atom_id res chain seq x y z
N VAL A 1 -6.18 2.33 9.43
CA VAL A 1 -6.23 0.94 9.97
C VAL A 1 -5.00 0.60 10.78
N PHE A 2 -3.78 0.65 10.23
CA PHE A 2 -2.55 0.28 10.96
C PHE A 2 -2.44 0.94 12.35
N SER A 3 -2.53 2.27 12.45
CA SER A 3 -2.42 2.97 13.73
C SER A 3 -3.51 2.56 14.74
N LEU A 4 -4.76 2.44 14.30
CA LEU A 4 -5.88 2.00 15.15
C LEU A 4 -5.70 0.55 15.64
N TRP A 5 -5.20 -0.32 14.77
CA TRP A 5 -4.93 -1.71 15.11
C TRP A 5 -3.71 -1.86 16.03
N ALA A 6 -2.66 -1.06 15.83
CA ALA A 6 -1.47 -1.09 16.67
C ALA A 6 -1.77 -0.65 18.11
N VAL A 7 -2.60 0.39 18.28
CA VAL A 7 -3.04 0.86 19.61
C VAL A 7 -4.07 -0.07 20.25
N SER A 8 -4.76 -0.92 19.47
CA SER A 8 -5.79 -1.80 20.01
C SER A 8 -5.21 -2.81 21.03
N PRO A 9 -5.94 -3.12 22.13
CA PRO A 9 -5.52 -4.08 23.13
C PRO A 9 -5.23 -5.47 22.56
N ARG A 10 -4.31 -6.22 23.19
CA ARG A 10 -3.96 -7.60 22.77
C ARG A 10 -5.16 -8.55 22.75
N ARG A 11 -6.10 -8.39 23.69
CA ARG A 11 -7.36 -9.15 23.72
C ARG A 11 -8.21 -8.97 22.45
N LEU A 12 -7.99 -7.89 21.70
CA LEU A 12 -8.65 -7.59 20.42
C LEU A 12 -7.77 -7.94 19.21
N GLY A 13 -6.65 -8.66 19.42
CA GLY A 13 -5.68 -9.00 18.38
C GLY A 13 -4.88 -7.80 17.85
N GLY A 14 -4.77 -6.72 18.63
CA GLY A 14 -3.90 -5.57 18.38
C GLY A 14 -2.56 -5.68 19.12
N LEU A 15 -1.70 -4.67 18.96
CA LEU A 15 -0.34 -4.71 19.51
C LEU A 15 -0.22 -4.11 20.92
N ASN A 16 -1.25 -3.39 21.39
CA ASN A 16 -1.26 -2.64 22.64
C ASN A 16 -0.12 -1.61 22.74
N PHE A 17 0.20 -0.97 21.62
CA PHE A 17 1.19 0.10 21.56
C PHE A 17 0.64 1.41 22.10
N THR A 18 1.51 2.23 22.70
CA THR A 18 1.18 3.63 22.99
C THR A 18 1.13 4.44 21.69
N THR A 19 0.42 5.56 21.72
CA THR A 19 0.38 6.50 20.59
C THR A 19 1.77 6.99 20.22
N ASP A 20 2.66 7.18 21.20
CA ASP A 20 4.05 7.61 20.99
C ASP A 20 4.84 6.56 20.20
N ASN A 21 4.74 5.28 20.57
CA ASN A 21 5.43 4.22 19.83
C ASN A 21 4.93 4.09 18.39
N VAL A 22 3.64 4.35 18.14
CA VAL A 22 3.11 4.41 16.77
C VAL A 22 3.64 5.62 16.02
N GLY A 23 3.78 6.76 16.71
CA GLY A 23 4.40 7.98 16.20
C GLY A 23 5.84 7.75 15.74
N ASP A 24 6.66 7.11 16.58
CA ASP A 24 8.06 6.78 16.27
C ASP A 24 8.18 5.93 15.00
N VAL A 25 7.39 4.84 14.92
CA VAL A 25 7.36 3.93 13.76
C VAL A 25 7.01 4.69 12.47
N LEU A 26 6.03 5.60 12.55
CA LEU A 26 5.58 6.42 11.42
C LEU A 26 6.63 7.46 11.03
N ALA A 27 7.30 8.10 11.98
CA ALA A 27 8.34 9.10 11.73
C ALA A 27 9.56 8.48 11.05
N ILE A 28 10.07 7.35 11.58
CA ILE A 28 11.18 6.60 11.00
C ILE A 28 10.82 6.17 9.57
N SER A 29 9.63 5.59 9.40
CA SER A 29 9.14 5.21 8.06
C SER A 29 9.08 6.40 7.11
N GLY A 30 8.58 7.55 7.56
CA GLY A 30 8.47 8.77 6.77
C GLY A 30 9.83 9.27 6.26
N PHE A 31 10.84 9.31 7.12
CA PHE A 31 12.20 9.70 6.73
C PHE A 31 12.81 8.72 5.72
N SER A 32 12.74 7.41 5.99
CA SER A 32 13.26 6.39 5.08
C SER A 32 12.60 6.40 3.70
N LEU A 33 11.30 6.72 3.65
CA LEU A 33 10.57 6.88 2.38
C LEU A 33 11.14 8.02 1.52
N ILE A 34 11.50 9.15 2.12
CA ILE A 34 12.07 10.30 1.39
C ILE A 34 13.39 9.89 0.75
N VAL A 35 14.27 9.24 1.52
CA VAL A 35 15.57 8.75 1.01
C VAL A 35 15.37 7.74 -0.12
N TYR A 36 14.45 6.79 0.05
CA TYR A 36 14.13 5.81 -0.98
C TYR A 36 13.65 6.47 -2.27
N GLN A 37 12.74 7.44 -2.17
CA GLN A 37 12.13 8.07 -3.34
C GLN A 37 13.11 8.92 -4.15
N LEU A 38 14.03 9.62 -3.47
CA LEU A 38 15.00 10.49 -4.13
C LEU A 38 16.18 9.72 -4.73
N CYS A 39 16.67 8.70 -4.01
CA CYS A 39 17.94 8.04 -4.37
C CYS A 39 17.76 6.66 -5.00
N ILE A 40 16.84 5.85 -4.47
CA ILE A 40 16.76 4.42 -4.80
C ILE A 40 15.73 4.17 -5.91
N TYR A 41 14.56 4.79 -5.81
CA TYR A 41 13.46 4.59 -6.75
C TYR A 41 13.85 4.92 -8.21
N PRO A 42 14.55 6.03 -8.54
CA PRO A 42 14.92 6.33 -9.92
C PRO A 42 15.84 5.28 -10.53
N SER A 43 16.76 4.73 -9.73
CA SER A 43 17.68 3.68 -10.14
C SER A 43 16.93 2.37 -10.42
N LEU A 44 16.01 1.98 -9.53
CA LEU A 44 15.17 0.78 -9.70
C LEU A 44 14.19 0.93 -10.87
N GLU A 45 13.60 2.11 -11.07
CA GLU A 45 12.70 2.38 -12.19
C GLU A 45 13.43 2.21 -13.53
N ARG A 46 14.66 2.71 -13.65
CA ARG A 46 15.48 2.55 -14.86
C ARG A 46 15.83 1.09 -15.15
N ALA A 47 16.06 0.28 -14.11
CA ALA A 47 16.42 -1.13 -14.27
C ALA A 47 15.22 -2.02 -14.62
N PHE A 48 14.09 -1.87 -13.92
CA PHE A 48 12.95 -2.79 -14.03
C PHE A 48 11.79 -2.27 -14.89
N GLY A 49 11.74 -0.96 -15.12
CA GLY A 49 10.61 -0.26 -15.72
C GLY A 49 9.44 -0.08 -14.75
N PRO A 50 8.71 1.05 -14.81
CA PRO A 50 7.72 1.41 -13.78
C PRO A 50 6.54 0.43 -13.70
N VAL A 51 6.14 -0.17 -14.82
CA VAL A 51 4.99 -1.10 -14.88
C VAL A 51 5.31 -2.42 -14.19
N ARG A 52 6.43 -3.06 -14.55
CA ARG A 52 6.82 -4.34 -13.95
C ARG A 52 7.14 -4.18 -12.48
N PHE A 53 7.83 -3.10 -12.12
CA PHE A 53 8.17 -2.83 -10.73
C PHE A 53 6.92 -2.60 -9.88
N ALA A 54 5.96 -1.79 -10.33
CA ALA A 54 4.69 -1.59 -9.63
C ALA A 54 3.88 -2.89 -9.48
N ARG A 55 3.83 -3.75 -10.51
CA ARG A 55 3.14 -5.05 -10.46
C ARG A 55 3.77 -5.99 -9.43
N VAL A 56 5.10 -6.15 -9.47
CA VAL A 56 5.83 -6.99 -8.51
C VAL A 56 5.64 -6.46 -7.09
N SER A 57 5.76 -5.15 -6.89
CA SER A 57 5.52 -4.54 -5.59
C SER A 57 4.09 -4.76 -5.11
N GLY A 58 3.10 -4.67 -6.01
CA GLY A 58 1.71 -4.99 -5.75
C GLY A 58 1.52 -6.40 -5.21
N VAL A 59 2.04 -7.40 -5.94
CA VAL A 59 1.97 -8.82 -5.57
C VAL A 59 2.66 -9.08 -4.23
N LEU A 60 3.88 -8.55 -4.01
CA LEU A 60 4.60 -8.69 -2.74
C LEU A 60 3.89 -8.03 -1.55
N SER A 61 3.06 -7.03 -1.82
CA SER A 61 2.37 -6.30 -0.78
C SER A 61 1.20 -7.07 -0.14
N ILE A 62 0.73 -8.15 -0.79
CA ILE A 62 -0.34 -9.05 -0.33
C ILE A 62 0.16 -9.99 0.77
N PRO A 63 1.19 -10.85 0.56
CA PRO A 63 1.69 -11.72 1.63
C PRO A 63 2.24 -10.91 2.80
N LEU A 64 2.85 -9.75 2.52
CA LEU A 64 3.31 -8.85 3.58
C LEU A 64 2.15 -8.32 4.41
N LEU A 65 1.00 -7.96 3.81
CA LEU A 65 -0.16 -7.51 4.58
C LEU A 65 -0.79 -8.66 5.37
N GLN A 66 -0.78 -9.88 4.80
CA GLN A 66 -1.26 -11.08 5.47
C GLN A 66 -0.38 -11.51 6.66
N SER A 67 0.90 -11.10 6.70
CA SER A 67 1.78 -11.43 7.82
C SER A 67 1.48 -10.62 9.09
N TYR A 68 0.77 -9.48 9.00
CA TYR A 68 0.51 -8.59 10.15
C TYR A 68 -0.25 -9.25 11.32
N PRO A 69 -1.32 -10.03 11.11
CA PRO A 69 -1.95 -10.82 12.16
C PRO A 69 -0.98 -11.77 12.87
N PHE A 70 -0.05 -12.39 12.14
CA PHE A 70 0.95 -13.30 12.73
C PHE A 70 2.01 -12.55 13.53
N ILE A 71 2.39 -11.33 13.10
CA ILE A 71 3.29 -10.46 13.87
C ILE A 71 2.65 -10.12 15.24
N ALA A 72 1.32 -10.04 15.32
CA ALA A 72 0.62 -9.81 16.58
C ALA A 72 0.75 -10.95 17.59
N MET A 73 1.12 -12.15 17.14
CA MET A 73 1.35 -13.31 18.02
C MET A 73 2.73 -13.26 18.71
N LEU A 74 3.66 -12.44 18.18
CA LEU A 74 4.95 -12.20 18.82
C LEU A 74 4.78 -11.27 20.02
N SER A 75 5.75 -11.27 20.93
CA SER A 75 5.76 -10.39 22.10
C SER A 75 7.12 -9.73 22.32
N GLY A 76 7.12 -8.54 22.93
CA GLY A 76 8.33 -7.85 23.37
C GLY A 76 9.12 -7.21 22.22
N ILE A 77 10.44 -7.20 22.35
CA ILE A 77 11.35 -6.52 21.41
C ILE A 77 11.24 -7.10 19.99
N THR A 78 11.09 -8.41 19.84
CA THR A 78 10.93 -9.06 18.53
C THR A 78 9.70 -8.56 17.79
N GLN A 79 8.57 -8.43 18.49
CA GLN A 79 7.34 -7.87 17.91
C GLN A 79 7.56 -6.43 17.41
N TYR A 80 8.23 -5.61 18.23
CA TYR A 80 8.54 -4.22 17.90
C TYR A 80 9.49 -4.11 16.70
N LEU A 81 10.55 -4.92 16.63
CA LEU A 81 11.48 -4.93 15.49
C LEU A 81 10.80 -5.39 14.20
N VAL A 82 10.08 -6.52 14.27
CA VAL A 82 9.42 -7.10 13.09
C VAL A 82 8.33 -6.18 12.55
N ILE A 83 7.54 -5.53 13.42
CA ILE A 83 6.50 -4.60 12.94
C ILE A 83 7.09 -3.33 12.32
N ASN A 84 8.22 -2.83 12.83
CA ASN A 84 8.92 -1.70 12.24
C ASN A 84 9.43 -2.05 10.83
N ILE A 85 10.11 -3.19 10.69
CA ILE A 85 10.61 -3.67 9.38
C ILE A 85 9.46 -3.90 8.41
N ALA A 86 8.38 -4.57 8.86
CA ALA A 86 7.22 -4.85 8.02
C ALA A 86 6.52 -3.56 7.59
N SER A 87 6.38 -2.59 8.50
CA SER A 87 5.77 -1.28 8.20
C SER A 87 6.60 -0.46 7.24
N LEU A 88 7.92 -0.45 7.41
CA LEU A 88 8.84 0.18 6.47
C LEU A 88 8.71 -0.46 5.08
N LEU A 89 8.81 -1.78 4.98
CA LEU A 89 8.69 -2.50 3.72
C LEU A 89 7.32 -2.25 3.06
N LYS A 90 6.23 -2.27 3.83
CA LYS A 90 4.89 -2.01 3.29
C LYS A 90 4.76 -0.59 2.76
N ASN A 91 5.37 0.39 3.43
CA ASN A 91 5.40 1.77 2.98
C ASN A 91 6.22 1.94 1.69
N LEU A 92 7.38 1.29 1.58
CA LEU A 92 8.20 1.29 0.35
C LEU A 92 7.43 0.70 -0.84
N LEU A 93 6.74 -0.43 -0.64
CA LEU A 93 5.91 -1.04 -1.67
C LEU A 93 4.75 -0.13 -2.08
N ARG A 94 4.06 0.51 -1.11
CA ARG A 94 2.98 1.46 -1.40
C ARG A 94 3.45 2.64 -2.24
N VAL A 95 4.55 3.27 -1.86
CA VAL A 95 5.11 4.41 -2.58
C VAL A 95 5.50 3.98 -4.00
N THR A 96 6.16 2.83 -4.14
CA THR A 96 6.54 2.28 -5.45
C THR A 96 5.33 2.09 -6.38
N ILE A 97 4.24 1.52 -5.87
CA ILE A 97 3.00 1.31 -6.61
C ILE A 97 2.40 2.66 -7.06
N ILE A 98 2.29 3.62 -6.13
CA ILE A 98 1.72 4.94 -6.41
C ILE A 98 2.53 5.67 -7.49
N THR A 99 3.85 5.70 -7.35
CA THR A 99 4.72 6.36 -8.34
C THR A 99 4.65 5.66 -9.70
N GLY A 100 4.61 4.32 -9.73
CA GLY A 100 4.42 3.56 -10.96
C GLY A 100 3.11 3.91 -11.67
N LEU A 101 2.00 4.02 -10.92
CA LEU A 101 0.70 4.43 -11.47
C LEU A 101 0.75 5.84 -12.07
N PHE A 102 1.35 6.81 -11.36
CA PHE A 102 1.52 8.16 -11.88
C PHE A 102 2.32 8.18 -13.19
N LEU A 103 3.39 7.40 -13.28
CA LEU A 103 4.19 7.31 -14.50
C LEU A 103 3.41 6.71 -15.67
N ILE A 104 2.62 5.65 -15.42
CA ILE A 104 1.77 5.02 -16.43
C ILE A 104 0.72 6.02 -16.93
N GLN A 105 0.05 6.73 -16.02
CA GLN A 105 -0.95 7.74 -16.37
C GLN A 105 -0.34 8.87 -17.21
N ASN A 106 0.82 9.39 -16.80
CA ASN A 106 1.52 10.44 -17.55
C ASN A 106 1.96 9.96 -18.95
N ARG A 107 2.24 8.65 -19.13
CA ARG A 107 2.55 8.07 -20.44
C ARG A 107 1.33 7.82 -21.31
N ALA A 108 0.17 7.52 -20.71
CA ALA A 108 -1.08 7.27 -21.42
C ALA A 108 -1.69 8.56 -22.01
N VAL A 109 -1.45 9.70 -21.38
CA VAL A 109 -2.06 11.00 -21.70
C VAL A 109 -1.08 11.90 -22.45
N GLU A 110 -1.58 12.69 -23.40
CA GLU A 110 -0.78 13.67 -24.14
C GLU A 110 -0.24 14.77 -23.20
N GLN A 111 0.94 15.30 -23.51
CA GLN A 111 1.66 16.25 -22.64
C GLN A 111 0.78 17.43 -22.18
N HIS A 112 -0.04 17.97 -23.08
CA HIS A 112 -0.91 19.12 -22.78
C HIS A 112 -2.06 18.80 -21.81
N GLN A 113 -2.46 17.53 -21.69
CA GLN A 113 -3.55 17.07 -20.81
C GLN A 113 -3.06 16.40 -19.53
N ARG A 114 -1.75 16.22 -19.35
CA ARG A 114 -1.18 15.57 -18.15
C ARG A 114 -1.63 16.25 -16.86
N GLY A 115 -1.71 17.57 -16.86
CA GLY A 115 -2.20 18.35 -15.71
C GLY A 115 -3.65 18.02 -15.35
N ALA A 116 -4.55 18.04 -16.33
CA ALA A 116 -5.96 17.71 -16.13
C ALA A 116 -6.15 16.25 -15.67
N ALA A 117 -5.45 15.31 -16.30
CA ALA A 117 -5.51 13.90 -15.93
C ALA A 117 -5.01 13.66 -14.50
N ASN A 118 -3.85 14.21 -14.13
CA ASN A 118 -3.32 14.09 -12.77
C ASN A 118 -4.25 14.78 -11.76
N GLY A 119 -4.89 15.91 -12.11
CA GLY A 119 -5.89 16.57 -11.30
C GLY A 119 -7.09 15.66 -11.00
N ILE A 120 -7.67 15.02 -12.03
CA ILE A 120 -8.78 14.08 -11.85
C ILE A 120 -8.38 12.90 -10.95
N ALA A 121 -7.20 12.32 -11.19
CA ALA A 121 -6.70 11.21 -10.38
C ALA A 121 -6.46 11.62 -8.92
N MET A 122 -5.90 12.81 -8.67
CA MET A 122 -5.68 13.35 -7.33
C MET A 122 -6.99 13.66 -6.59
N THR A 123 -8.01 14.16 -7.29
CA THR A 123 -9.34 14.38 -6.72
C THR A 123 -9.97 13.05 -6.30
N GLY A 124 -9.97 12.05 -7.18
CA GLY A 124 -10.46 10.71 -6.86
C GLY A 124 -9.72 10.11 -5.66
N MET A 125 -8.38 10.16 -5.67
CA MET A 125 -7.56 9.70 -4.55
C MET A 125 -7.90 10.42 -3.24
N SER A 126 -8.14 11.73 -3.27
CA SER A 126 -8.47 12.52 -2.08
C SER A 126 -9.82 12.14 -1.49
N ILE A 127 -10.83 11.89 -2.32
CA ILE A 127 -12.13 11.37 -1.87
C ILE A 127 -11.93 10.03 -1.13
N PHE A 128 -11.17 9.11 -1.71
CA PHE A 128 -10.87 7.83 -1.06
C PHE A 128 -10.03 8.00 0.21
N LYS A 129 -9.12 8.98 0.27
CA LYS A 129 -8.36 9.29 1.50
C LYS A 129 -9.25 9.84 2.61
N THR A 130 -10.34 10.53 2.28
CA THR A 130 -11.32 11.02 3.25
C THR A 130 -12.21 9.89 3.79
N ILE A 131 -12.69 9.01 2.92
CA ILE A 131 -13.62 7.92 3.29
C ILE A 131 -12.88 6.71 3.88
N GLY A 132 -11.66 6.46 3.42
CA GLY A 132 -10.85 5.30 3.76
C GLY A 132 -10.63 5.07 5.27
N PRO A 133 -10.29 6.11 6.07
CA PRO A 133 -10.17 5.98 7.51
C PRO A 133 -11.48 5.55 8.19
N ALA A 134 -12.62 6.13 7.79
CA ALA A 134 -13.93 5.78 8.34
C ALA A 134 -14.31 4.34 7.99
N GLY A 135 -14.20 3.94 6.71
CA GLY A 135 -14.47 2.57 6.27
C GLY A 135 -13.53 1.55 6.91
N GLY A 136 -12.24 1.86 6.98
CA GLY A 136 -11.24 1.00 7.63
C GLY A 136 -11.43 0.89 9.15
N GLY A 137 -11.87 1.96 9.81
CA GLY A 137 -12.22 1.96 11.23
C GLY A 137 -13.46 1.13 11.52
N ALA A 138 -14.52 1.31 10.71
CA ALA A 138 -15.74 0.51 10.82
C ALA A 138 -15.47 -0.98 10.58
N LEU A 139 -14.65 -1.31 9.57
CA LEU A 139 -14.23 -2.68 9.29
C LEU A 139 -13.45 -3.31 10.46
N LEU A 140 -12.52 -2.54 11.05
CA LEU A 140 -11.77 -2.96 12.23
C LEU A 140 -12.70 -3.20 13.42
N ALA A 141 -13.61 -2.27 13.71
CA ALA A 141 -14.57 -2.39 14.81
C ALA A 141 -15.51 -3.60 14.64
N TRP A 142 -15.99 -3.85 13.41
CA TRP A 142 -16.78 -5.02 13.09
C TRP A 142 -16.00 -6.32 13.29
N SER A 143 -14.73 -6.35 12.90
CA SER A 143 -13.88 -7.51 13.10
C SER A 143 -13.67 -7.84 14.58
N GLN A 144 -13.52 -6.83 15.43
CA GLN A 144 -13.33 -7.00 16.87
C GLN A 144 -14.56 -7.63 17.54
N LYS A 145 -15.76 -7.49 16.96
CA LYS A 145 -16.98 -8.18 17.44
C LYS A 145 -17.01 -9.68 17.09
N ARG A 146 -16.17 -10.15 16.16
CA ARG A 146 -16.11 -11.54 15.67
C ARG A 146 -14.83 -12.27 16.08
N MET A 147 -14.31 -11.99 17.27
CA MET A 147 -13.09 -12.63 17.77
C MET A 147 -13.23 -14.15 17.95
N HIS A 148 -14.43 -14.66 18.23
CA HIS A 148 -14.69 -16.08 18.48
C HIS A 148 -15.20 -16.86 17.25
N ALA A 149 -15.10 -16.29 16.04
CA ALA A 149 -15.53 -16.99 14.83
C ALA A 149 -14.56 -18.13 14.45
N PHE A 150 -15.10 -19.28 14.04
CA PHE A 150 -14.32 -20.45 13.62
C PHE A 150 -13.53 -20.22 12.33
N PHE A 151 -14.02 -19.35 11.43
CA PHE A 151 -13.37 -19.01 10.17
C PHE A 151 -12.96 -17.53 10.17
N LEU A 152 -11.64 -17.27 10.02
CA LEU A 152 -11.02 -15.93 10.04
C LEU A 152 -11.38 -15.07 11.27
N PRO A 153 -10.85 -15.42 12.46
CA PRO A 153 -11.17 -14.72 13.71
C PRO A 153 -10.64 -13.27 13.71
N GLY A 154 -11.55 -12.36 14.09
CA GLY A 154 -11.33 -10.92 14.26
C GLY A 154 -10.29 -10.29 13.32
N THR A 155 -9.09 -10.02 13.83
CA THR A 155 -8.01 -9.34 13.11
C THR A 155 -7.72 -9.95 11.73
N HIS A 156 -7.72 -11.29 11.60
CA HIS A 156 -7.45 -11.96 10.33
C HIS A 156 -8.46 -11.58 9.24
N MET A 157 -9.72 -11.31 9.61
CA MET A 157 -10.77 -10.88 8.68
C MET A 157 -10.48 -9.50 8.09
N VAL A 158 -10.01 -8.55 8.90
CA VAL A 158 -9.66 -7.19 8.41
C VAL A 158 -8.55 -7.26 7.38
N PHE A 159 -7.47 -7.96 7.72
CA PHE A 159 -6.32 -8.08 6.84
C PHE A 159 -6.66 -8.90 5.59
N PHE A 160 -7.53 -9.91 5.70
CA PHE A 160 -8.05 -10.63 4.54
C PHE A 160 -8.86 -9.72 3.61
N ILE A 161 -9.81 -8.94 4.12
CA ILE A 161 -10.61 -8.01 3.30
C ILE A 161 -9.72 -6.94 2.65
N LEU A 162 -8.73 -6.42 3.38
CA LEU A 162 -7.75 -5.50 2.81
C LEU A 162 -6.87 -6.17 1.75
N ASN A 163 -6.56 -7.46 1.90
CA ASN A 163 -5.85 -8.25 0.89
C ASN A 163 -6.69 -8.50 -0.36
N VAL A 164 -8.00 -8.75 -0.23
CA VAL A 164 -8.91 -8.85 -1.38
C VAL A 164 -8.96 -7.51 -2.13
N ALA A 165 -9.11 -6.39 -1.42
CA ALA A 165 -9.09 -5.06 -2.03
C ALA A 165 -7.74 -4.76 -2.70
N GLY A 166 -6.63 -5.10 -2.05
CA GLY A 166 -5.29 -4.97 -2.62
C GLY A 166 -5.08 -5.86 -3.84
N GLY A 167 -5.54 -7.11 -3.79
CA GLY A 167 -5.50 -8.08 -4.88
C GLY A 167 -6.30 -7.61 -6.09
N LEU A 168 -7.50 -7.06 -5.88
CA LEU A 168 -8.29 -6.43 -6.94
C LEU A 168 -7.53 -5.25 -7.57
N GLY A 169 -6.93 -4.38 -6.75
CA GLY A 169 -6.09 -3.29 -7.24
C GLY A 169 -4.91 -3.77 -8.08
N VAL A 170 -4.27 -4.87 -7.67
CA VAL A 170 -3.17 -5.50 -8.41
C VAL A 170 -3.66 -6.13 -9.71
N LEU A 171 -4.81 -6.82 -9.71
CA LEU A 171 -5.44 -7.38 -10.91
C LEU A 171 -5.74 -6.30 -11.95
N LEU A 172 -6.25 -5.15 -11.52
CA LEU A 172 -6.51 -3.99 -12.38
C LEU A 172 -5.22 -3.37 -12.97
N MET A 173 -4.04 -3.66 -12.39
CA MET A 173 -2.75 -3.25 -12.96
C MET A 173 -2.22 -4.21 -14.04
N PHE A 174 -2.87 -5.34 -14.29
CA PHE A 174 -2.47 -6.25 -15.35
C PHE A 174 -3.08 -5.86 -16.71
N THR A 175 -2.38 -6.29 -17.75
CA THR A 175 -2.55 -5.91 -19.16
C THR A 175 -3.95 -6.02 -19.77
N PRO A 176 -4.90 -6.88 -19.33
CA PRO A 176 -6.27 -6.81 -19.85
C PRO A 176 -6.99 -5.50 -19.49
N PHE A 177 -6.53 -4.74 -18.49
CA PHE A 177 -7.18 -3.51 -18.01
C PHE A 177 -6.35 -2.24 -18.24
N LEU A 178 -5.02 -2.36 -18.34
CA LEU A 178 -4.12 -1.25 -18.67
C LEU A 178 -3.71 -1.31 -20.15
N THR A 179 -4.42 -0.56 -20.98
CA THR A 179 -4.02 -0.30 -22.37
C THR A 179 -2.77 0.56 -22.40
N GLU A 180 -1.60 -0.05 -22.65
CA GLU A 180 -0.40 0.70 -22.98
C GLU A 180 -0.53 1.24 -24.42
N LYS A 181 -0.36 2.56 -24.60
CA LYS A 181 -0.13 3.12 -25.94
C LYS A 181 1.16 2.48 -26.48
N LYS A 182 1.02 1.59 -27.48
CA LYS A 182 2.18 1.11 -28.26
C LYS A 182 2.91 2.34 -28.80
N LYS A 183 4.24 2.40 -28.60
CA LYS A 183 5.05 3.38 -29.31
C LYS A 183 4.86 3.14 -30.81
N THR A 184 4.15 4.05 -31.48
CA THR A 184 4.16 4.10 -32.94
C THR A 184 5.63 4.27 -33.34
N PRO A 185 6.18 3.43 -34.23
CA PRO A 185 7.50 3.68 -34.77
C PRO A 185 7.44 5.06 -35.43
N SER A 186 8.23 5.99 -34.90
CA SER A 186 8.47 7.28 -35.53
C SER A 186 8.90 6.99 -36.97
N LYS A 187 8.03 7.31 -37.93
CA LYS A 187 8.42 7.39 -39.34
C LYS A 187 9.67 8.27 -39.38
N GLN A 188 10.80 7.66 -39.71
CA GLN A 188 11.95 8.40 -40.18
C GLN A 188 11.50 9.13 -41.45
N LEU A 189 11.23 10.42 -41.33
CA LEU A 189 11.23 11.33 -42.47
C LEU A 189 12.69 11.75 -42.65
N HIS A 190 13.36 11.04 -43.54
CA HIS A 190 14.45 11.58 -44.35
C HIS A 190 13.88 12.57 -45.36
#